data_AF-A0A166FFC0-F1
#
_entry.id   AF-A0A166FFC0-F1
#
_cell.length_a   1.000
_cell.length_b   1.000
_cell.length_c   1.000
_cell.angle_alpha   90.00
_cell.angle_beta   90.00
_cell.angle_gamma   90.00
#
_symmetry.space_group_name_H-M   'P 1'
#
loop_
_entity.id
_entity.type
_entity.pdbx_description
1 polymer ?
#
loop_
_entity_poly.entity_id
_entity_poly.type
_entity_poly.pdbx_seq_one_letter_code
_entity_poly.pdbx_strand_id
1 'polypeptide(L)'
;MADNEAYLKPVHFQEMPSLDQHNTVRAPQMQWSPAIFMNLYKLLHTIVQDQHSPPRRILGCKDVLEWACIQKMHAWDSSLKGPQTVVGADVRRSIAFASTQILIGGQACNIPIIVHKCIEALQNTRQPHALLQNPPDETHCTGLITAFNSGPSYGLDLDLAHEPAANTFWLLVRYVEALPAALIHPVLVHPLDIWCVSPSRVRVQQHQVVKDHYAQRTDRDPTAAMAPDAWLQPRQCDVDPTDDSVTEEETKQVAIAALLLRLLPPSVFVLLVYLMDFLLELCTHPDYEITLEEIVDTFANKLVRGDDHALSEDIFMWLLTRWPEISGLLIKNSLADCKDTELDTGLTNANALADDDDAQPQRRHSQVSKELYQHAQGLHTRNAELARQKKHAHEALRAARTEEQVCTLGDLIKELGAEKDVLGALMIEIQSRLKAVEEDN
;
A
#
# COMPACT_ATOMS: atom_id res chain seq x y z
N MET A 1 61.12 -39.93 -32.29
CA MET A 1 61.48 -40.64 -31.05
C MET A 1 61.29 -39.66 -29.91
N ALA A 2 60.58 -40.10 -28.85
CA ALA A 2 59.99 -39.34 -27.73
C ALA A 2 58.68 -38.63 -28.13
N ASP A 3 57.48 -39.21 -27.95
CA ASP A 3 56.75 -39.63 -26.73
C ASP A 3 56.17 -38.44 -25.95
N ASN A 4 54.87 -38.20 -26.17
CA ASN A 4 54.02 -37.42 -25.26
C ASN A 4 52.54 -37.84 -25.47
N GLU A 5 52.23 -39.08 -25.08
CA GLU A 5 50.86 -39.54 -24.84
C GLU A 5 50.66 -39.65 -23.33
N ALA A 6 49.82 -38.79 -22.77
CA ALA A 6 49.40 -38.86 -21.38
C ALA A 6 47.88 -38.75 -21.27
N TYR A 7 47.26 -39.91 -21.04
CA TYR A 7 46.14 -40.19 -20.14
C TYR A 7 44.89 -39.31 -20.21
N LEU A 8 43.93 -39.73 -21.02
CA LEU A 8 42.50 -39.55 -20.75
C LEU A 8 42.01 -40.76 -19.92
N LYS A 9 41.68 -40.54 -18.64
CA LYS A 9 40.89 -41.48 -17.84
C LYS A 9 39.39 -41.25 -18.12
N PRO A 10 38.58 -42.29 -18.30
CA PRO A 10 37.13 -42.14 -18.38
C PRO A 10 36.56 -41.85 -16.98
N VAL A 11 35.78 -40.77 -16.87
CA VAL A 11 35.00 -40.45 -15.67
C VAL A 11 33.81 -41.41 -15.62
N HIS A 12 33.78 -42.23 -14.57
CA HIS A 12 32.60 -43.03 -14.22
C HIS A 12 31.42 -42.09 -13.93
N PHE A 13 30.36 -42.21 -14.73
CA PHE A 13 29.05 -41.67 -14.39
C PHE A 13 28.54 -42.42 -13.17
N GLN A 14 28.52 -41.73 -12.03
CA GLN A 14 27.87 -42.21 -10.82
C GLN A 14 26.39 -41.83 -10.92
N GLU A 15 25.53 -42.85 -10.86
CA GLU A 15 24.07 -42.70 -10.89
C GLU A 15 23.62 -41.73 -9.79
N MET A 16 22.92 -40.67 -10.19
CA MET A 16 22.24 -39.76 -9.25
C MET A 16 21.09 -40.50 -8.58
N PRO A 17 20.91 -40.39 -7.25
CA PRO A 17 19.75 -40.95 -6.59
C PRO A 17 18.48 -40.25 -7.08
N SER A 18 17.47 -41.05 -7.40
CA SER A 18 16.12 -40.61 -7.77
C SER A 18 15.58 -39.66 -6.71
N LEU A 19 15.36 -38.40 -7.11
CA LEU A 19 14.67 -37.40 -6.30
C LEU A 19 13.23 -37.86 -6.05
N ASP A 20 12.87 -38.06 -4.78
CA ASP A 20 11.54 -38.46 -4.34
C ASP A 20 10.45 -37.50 -4.85
N GLN A 21 9.44 -38.07 -5.52
CA GLN A 21 8.30 -37.38 -6.14
C GLN A 21 7.18 -37.00 -5.16
N HIS A 22 7.43 -36.90 -3.86
CA HIS A 22 6.38 -36.65 -2.86
C HIS A 22 6.62 -35.36 -2.08
N ASN A 23 6.27 -34.22 -2.69
CA ASN A 23 5.63 -33.05 -2.03
C ASN A 23 5.47 -31.88 -3.02
N THR A 24 4.61 -32.05 -4.03
CA THR A 24 4.03 -30.89 -4.72
C THR A 24 2.83 -30.43 -3.88
N VAL A 25 3.09 -29.57 -2.90
CA VAL A 25 2.04 -28.78 -2.25
C VAL A 25 1.41 -27.92 -3.35
N ARG A 26 0.19 -28.27 -3.78
CA ARG A 26 -0.58 -27.44 -4.73
C ARG A 26 -0.79 -26.08 -4.07
N ALA A 27 -0.10 -25.06 -4.55
CA ALA A 27 -0.35 -23.69 -4.16
C ALA A 27 -1.85 -23.38 -4.38
N PRO A 28 -2.54 -22.75 -3.41
CA PRO A 28 -3.94 -22.38 -3.57
C PRO A 28 -4.08 -21.44 -4.77
N GLN A 29 -4.78 -21.90 -5.81
CA GLN A 29 -5.10 -21.07 -6.95
C GLN A 29 -6.20 -20.08 -6.55
N MET A 30 -5.84 -18.80 -6.48
CA MET A 30 -6.82 -17.71 -6.34
C MET A 30 -7.55 -17.55 -7.68
N GLN A 31 -8.66 -18.27 -7.86
CA GLN A 31 -9.51 -18.16 -9.04
C GLN A 31 -10.49 -17.01 -8.87
N TRP A 32 -10.40 -16.01 -9.75
CA TRP A 32 -11.40 -14.94 -9.83
C TRP A 32 -12.71 -15.52 -10.36
N SER A 33 -13.74 -15.54 -9.51
CA SER A 33 -15.11 -15.91 -9.89
C SER A 33 -15.61 -15.02 -11.04
N PRO A 34 -16.28 -15.58 -12.07
CA PRO A 34 -16.94 -14.80 -13.13
C PRO A 34 -17.89 -13.72 -12.60
N ALA A 35 -18.44 -13.90 -11.40
CA ALA A 35 -19.28 -12.90 -10.74
C ALA A 35 -18.51 -11.63 -10.37
N ILE A 36 -17.25 -11.75 -9.93
CA ILE A 36 -16.41 -10.61 -9.56
C ILE A 36 -16.13 -9.74 -10.78
N PHE A 37 -15.81 -10.37 -11.92
CA PHE A 37 -15.61 -9.65 -13.19
C PHE A 37 -16.87 -8.89 -13.63
N MET A 38 -18.02 -9.54 -13.60
CA MET A 38 -19.29 -8.89 -13.97
C MET A 38 -19.70 -7.78 -13.01
N ASN A 39 -19.40 -7.92 -11.72
CA ASN A 39 -19.66 -6.89 -10.73
C ASN A 39 -18.71 -5.70 -10.92
N LEU A 40 -17.44 -5.94 -11.24
CA LEU A 40 -16.48 -4.88 -11.53
C LEU A 40 -16.84 -4.14 -12.81
N TYR A 41 -17.30 -4.85 -13.84
CA TYR A 41 -17.83 -4.25 -15.06
C TYR A 41 -19.04 -3.35 -14.79
N LYS A 42 -20.04 -3.87 -14.06
CA LYS A 42 -21.24 -3.11 -13.71
C LYS A 42 -20.89 -1.89 -12.87
N LEU A 43 -19.99 -2.05 -11.90
CA LEU A 43 -19.57 -0.98 -11.01
C LEU A 43 -18.81 0.11 -11.77
N LEU A 44 -17.84 -0.25 -12.60
CA LEU A 44 -17.14 0.70 -13.48
C LEU A 44 -18.11 1.39 -14.44
N HIS A 45 -19.05 0.64 -15.00
CA HIS A 45 -20.09 1.20 -15.87
C HIS A 45 -21.02 2.17 -15.13
N THR A 46 -21.44 1.85 -13.90
CA THR A 46 -22.27 2.73 -13.07
C THR A 46 -21.50 3.98 -12.65
N ILE A 47 -20.25 3.86 -12.23
CA ILE A 47 -19.38 5.00 -11.87
C ILE A 47 -19.18 5.92 -13.09
N VAL A 48 -19.01 5.34 -14.28
CA VAL A 48 -18.86 6.10 -15.54
C VAL A 48 -20.16 6.77 -15.96
N GLN A 49 -21.32 6.15 -15.72
CA GLN A 49 -22.62 6.74 -16.06
C GLN A 49 -23.07 7.86 -15.12
N ASP A 50 -22.63 7.85 -13.86
CA ASP A 50 -23.02 8.84 -12.86
C ASP A 50 -22.23 10.15 -12.98
N GLN A 51 -21.06 10.13 -13.62
CA GLN A 51 -20.33 11.36 -13.92
C GLN A 51 -20.90 12.01 -15.19
N HIS A 52 -21.49 13.20 -15.06
CA HIS A 52 -22.06 14.04 -16.13
C HIS A 52 -21.07 14.51 -17.23
N SER A 53 -20.00 13.76 -17.49
CA SER A 53 -18.96 14.07 -18.47
C SER A 53 -19.29 13.49 -19.85
N PRO A 54 -18.92 14.18 -20.96
CA PRO A 54 -19.30 13.77 -22.31
C PRO A 54 -18.75 12.37 -22.71
N PRO A 55 -19.47 11.62 -23.57
CA PRO A 55 -19.27 10.19 -23.84
C PRO A 55 -17.97 9.81 -24.57
N ARG A 56 -17.02 10.73 -24.80
CA ARG A 56 -15.79 10.46 -25.58
C ARG A 56 -14.67 9.76 -24.79
N ARG A 57 -14.80 9.54 -23.48
CA ARG A 57 -13.76 8.87 -22.65
C ARG A 57 -14.01 7.38 -22.32
N ILE A 58 -15.09 6.78 -22.83
CA ILE A 58 -15.46 5.38 -22.54
C ILE A 58 -14.49 4.36 -23.20
N LEU A 59 -13.68 4.80 -24.17
CA LEU A 59 -12.75 3.96 -24.93
C LEU A 59 -11.71 3.21 -24.07
N GLY A 60 -11.39 3.66 -22.86
CA GLY A 60 -10.45 2.95 -21.98
C GLY A 60 -10.99 1.68 -21.30
N CYS A 61 -12.31 1.56 -21.08
CA CYS A 61 -12.85 0.44 -20.29
C CYS A 61 -12.81 -0.89 -21.05
N LYS A 62 -13.03 -0.85 -22.37
CA LYS A 62 -13.02 -2.06 -23.20
C LYS A 62 -11.64 -2.68 -23.22
N ASP A 63 -10.60 -1.86 -23.40
CA ASP A 63 -9.21 -2.30 -23.46
C ASP A 63 -8.75 -2.90 -22.12
N VAL A 64 -9.20 -2.34 -20.99
CA VAL A 64 -8.91 -2.88 -19.64
C VAL A 64 -9.51 -4.28 -19.45
N LEU A 65 -10.75 -4.49 -19.90
CA LEU A 65 -11.44 -5.78 -19.76
C LEU A 65 -10.91 -6.82 -20.74
N GLU A 66 -10.61 -6.40 -21.97
CA GLU A 66 -9.99 -7.26 -22.98
C GLU A 66 -8.59 -7.69 -22.52
N TRP A 67 -7.80 -6.76 -21.96
CA TRP A 67 -6.52 -7.09 -21.32
C TRP A 67 -6.66 -8.07 -20.16
N ALA A 68 -7.64 -7.87 -19.25
CA ALA A 68 -7.86 -8.79 -18.13
C ALA A 68 -8.19 -10.21 -18.61
N CYS A 69 -8.90 -10.35 -19.73
CA CYS A 69 -9.16 -11.62 -20.39
C CYS A 69 -7.89 -12.21 -21.04
N ILE A 70 -7.08 -11.40 -21.73
CA ILE A 70 -5.82 -11.80 -22.39
C ILE A 70 -4.78 -12.29 -21.36
N GLN A 71 -4.69 -11.64 -20.20
CA GLN A 71 -3.80 -12.06 -19.10
C GLN A 71 -4.11 -13.44 -18.52
N LYS A 72 -5.38 -13.87 -18.59
CA LYS A 72 -5.77 -15.24 -18.23
C LYS A 72 -5.34 -16.26 -19.28
N MET A 73 -5.20 -15.86 -20.54
CA MET A 73 -4.94 -16.79 -21.66
C MET A 73 -3.46 -16.94 -22.03
N HIS A 74 -2.65 -15.88 -21.97
CA HIS A 74 -1.25 -15.92 -22.45
C HIS A 74 -0.20 -16.36 -21.42
N ALA A 75 -0.56 -16.46 -20.14
CA ALA A 75 0.43 -16.57 -19.06
C ALA A 75 1.00 -17.98 -18.78
N TRP A 76 0.54 -19.04 -19.46
CA TRP A 76 0.91 -20.40 -19.07
C TRP A 76 1.92 -21.11 -19.97
N ASP A 77 1.82 -21.02 -21.30
CA ASP A 77 2.34 -22.13 -22.10
C ASP A 77 3.72 -21.93 -22.75
N SER A 78 4.24 -20.71 -22.84
CA SER A 78 5.45 -20.46 -23.67
C SER A 78 6.74 -20.18 -22.90
N SER A 79 6.69 -19.88 -21.59
CA SER A 79 7.83 -19.27 -20.87
C SER A 79 8.68 -20.22 -20.02
N LEU A 80 8.29 -21.48 -19.83
CA LEU A 80 9.05 -22.40 -18.97
C LEU A 80 10.39 -22.88 -19.59
N LYS A 81 10.60 -22.66 -20.90
CA LYS A 81 11.84 -23.01 -21.60
C LYS A 81 12.82 -21.83 -21.59
N GLY A 82 13.54 -21.65 -20.48
CA GLY A 82 14.64 -20.71 -20.37
C GLY A 82 15.46 -21.00 -19.12
N PRO A 83 16.66 -20.40 -18.97
CA PRO A 83 17.42 -20.51 -17.73
C PRO A 83 16.55 -20.08 -16.53
N GLN A 84 16.63 -20.83 -15.43
CA GLN A 84 15.92 -20.51 -14.19
C GLN A 84 16.68 -19.40 -13.47
N THR A 85 16.45 -18.14 -13.85
CA THR A 85 16.94 -16.98 -13.11
C THR A 85 15.80 -16.38 -12.30
N VAL A 86 16.10 -15.82 -11.12
CA VAL A 86 15.14 -15.11 -10.26
C VAL A 86 15.05 -13.66 -10.68
N VAL A 87 16.19 -12.98 -10.77
CA VAL A 87 16.33 -11.62 -11.30
C VAL A 87 16.17 -11.69 -12.82
N GLY A 88 15.33 -10.84 -13.39
CA GLY A 88 15.00 -10.87 -14.82
C GLY A 88 13.79 -11.73 -15.19
N ALA A 89 13.32 -12.61 -14.29
CA ALA A 89 12.17 -13.46 -14.55
C ALA A 89 10.85 -12.75 -14.22
N ASP A 90 9.79 -13.20 -14.89
CA ASP A 90 8.43 -12.84 -14.51
C ASP A 90 8.14 -13.29 -13.07
N VAL A 91 7.40 -12.46 -12.32
CA VAL A 91 7.07 -12.71 -10.90
C VAL A 91 6.39 -14.05 -10.69
N ARG A 92 5.47 -14.47 -11.60
CA ARG A 92 4.80 -15.78 -11.48
C ARG A 92 5.80 -16.91 -11.61
N ARG A 93 6.77 -16.75 -12.51
CA ARG A 93 7.78 -17.76 -12.80
C ARG A 93 8.78 -17.86 -11.64
N SER A 94 9.28 -16.75 -11.12
CA SER A 94 10.22 -16.76 -9.98
C SER A 94 9.58 -17.37 -8.74
N ILE A 95 8.31 -17.07 -8.47
CA ILE A 95 7.58 -17.64 -7.32
C ILE A 95 7.45 -19.17 -7.41
N ALA A 96 7.44 -19.76 -8.61
CA ALA A 96 7.28 -21.20 -8.74
C ALA A 96 8.47 -22.02 -8.20
N PHE A 97 9.67 -21.42 -8.10
CA PHE A 97 10.88 -22.12 -7.65
C PHE A 97 11.72 -21.36 -6.62
N ALA A 98 11.51 -20.06 -6.45
CA ALA A 98 12.26 -19.20 -5.54
C ALA A 98 11.31 -18.27 -4.76
N SER A 99 10.34 -18.86 -4.05
CA SER A 99 9.42 -18.12 -3.19
C SER A 99 9.56 -18.46 -1.71
N THR A 100 9.16 -17.51 -0.87
CA THR A 100 8.88 -17.72 0.55
C THR A 100 7.44 -17.31 0.84
N GLN A 101 6.87 -17.91 1.88
CA GLN A 101 5.50 -17.65 2.30
C GLN A 101 5.48 -16.56 3.38
N ILE A 102 4.64 -15.56 3.18
CA ILE A 102 4.37 -14.48 4.14
C ILE A 102 2.87 -14.40 4.44
N LEU A 103 2.51 -13.70 5.51
CA LEU A 103 1.12 -13.42 5.86
C LEU A 103 0.76 -11.98 5.50
N ILE A 104 -0.16 -11.79 4.57
CA ILE A 104 -0.74 -10.47 4.25
C ILE A 104 -2.23 -10.52 4.60
N GLY A 105 -2.67 -9.66 5.52
CA GLY A 105 -4.08 -9.63 5.94
C GLY A 105 -4.58 -10.95 6.53
N GLY A 106 -3.69 -11.76 7.11
CA GLY A 106 -4.00 -13.11 7.63
C GLY A 106 -4.04 -14.22 6.56
N GLN A 107 -3.87 -13.89 5.28
CA GLN A 107 -3.76 -14.87 4.21
C GLN A 107 -2.30 -15.20 3.92
N ALA A 108 -2.01 -16.49 3.76
CA ALA A 108 -0.70 -16.96 3.36
C ALA A 108 -0.48 -16.74 1.86
N CYS A 109 0.55 -15.97 1.53
CA CYS A 109 0.87 -15.54 0.17
C CYS A 109 2.34 -15.83 -0.13
N ASN A 110 2.66 -16.20 -1.36
CA ASN A 110 4.04 -16.43 -1.78
C ASN A 110 4.60 -15.19 -2.46
N ILE A 111 5.82 -14.82 -2.09
CA ILE A 111 6.59 -13.73 -2.72
C ILE A 111 8.00 -14.22 -3.08
N PRO A 112 8.71 -13.55 -4.01
CA PRO A 112 10.10 -13.89 -4.33
C PRO A 112 11.01 -13.81 -3.10
N ILE A 113 11.87 -14.82 -2.90
CA ILE A 113 12.78 -14.91 -1.73
C ILE A 113 13.67 -13.68 -1.63
N ILE A 114 14.23 -13.21 -2.75
CA ILE A 114 15.10 -12.03 -2.80
C ILE A 114 14.41 -10.78 -2.24
N VAL A 115 13.12 -10.57 -2.56
CA VAL A 115 12.37 -9.40 -2.07
C VAL A 115 12.14 -9.50 -0.57
N HIS A 116 11.72 -10.67 -0.09
CA HIS A 116 11.52 -10.90 1.33
C HIS A 116 12.79 -10.67 2.14
N LYS A 117 13.90 -11.30 1.72
CA LYS A 117 15.21 -11.20 2.39
C LYS A 117 15.73 -9.76 2.41
N CYS A 118 15.57 -9.02 1.30
CA CYS A 118 15.96 -7.62 1.27
C CYS A 118 15.15 -6.78 2.25
N ILE A 119 13.81 -6.92 2.23
CA ILE A 119 12.92 -6.16 3.12
C ILE A 119 13.19 -6.49 4.59
N GLU A 120 13.31 -7.77 4.93
CA GLU A 120 13.63 -8.23 6.29
C GLU A 120 14.97 -7.66 6.77
N ALA A 121 16.02 -7.71 5.96
CA ALA A 121 17.32 -7.15 6.32
C ALA A 121 17.27 -5.62 6.48
N LEU A 122 16.54 -4.93 5.60
CA LEU A 122 16.38 -3.47 5.67
C LEU A 122 15.63 -3.07 6.93
N GLN A 123 14.52 -3.73 7.27
CA GLN A 123 13.75 -3.48 8.50
C GLN A 123 14.55 -3.78 9.78
N ASN A 124 15.47 -4.75 9.74
CA ASN A 124 16.30 -5.11 10.90
C ASN A 124 17.60 -4.30 10.99
N THR A 125 17.88 -3.42 10.04
CA THR A 125 19.12 -2.65 9.99
C THR A 125 19.15 -1.60 11.12
N ARG A 126 20.21 -1.64 11.95
CA ARG A 126 20.40 -0.68 13.05
C ARG A 126 20.96 0.68 12.64
N GLN A 127 21.45 0.81 11.41
CA GLN A 127 22.06 2.04 10.87
C GLN A 127 21.39 2.49 9.56
N PRO A 128 20.12 2.88 9.63
CA PRO A 128 19.31 3.28 8.47
C PRO A 128 19.80 4.56 7.75
N HIS A 129 20.44 5.51 8.46
CA HIS A 129 20.95 6.78 7.88
C HIS A 129 21.96 6.58 6.73
N ALA A 130 22.54 5.38 6.62
CA ALA A 130 23.54 5.04 5.63
C ALA A 130 22.97 4.62 4.27
N LEU A 131 21.64 4.52 4.11
CA LEU A 131 21.03 3.92 2.90
C LEU A 131 21.39 4.64 1.60
N LEU A 132 21.35 5.98 1.61
CA LEU A 132 21.66 6.79 0.43
C LEU A 132 23.06 7.42 0.47
N GLN A 133 23.69 7.47 1.64
CA GLN A 133 25.00 8.11 1.81
C GLN A 133 26.15 7.25 1.29
N ASN A 134 26.04 5.93 1.43
CA ASN A 134 27.09 5.01 0.98
C ASN A 134 26.73 4.45 -0.40
N PRO A 135 27.60 4.62 -1.41
CA PRO A 135 27.36 3.98 -2.69
C PRO A 135 27.43 2.45 -2.53
N PRO A 136 26.56 1.70 -3.22
CA PRO A 136 26.60 0.23 -3.17
C PRO A 136 27.87 -0.30 -3.85
N ASP A 137 28.42 -1.40 -3.32
CA ASP A 137 29.49 -2.15 -3.98
C ASP A 137 28.89 -3.00 -5.10
N GLU A 138 28.91 -2.49 -6.33
CA GLU A 138 28.31 -3.16 -7.48
C GLU A 138 28.90 -4.56 -7.75
N THR A 139 30.19 -4.77 -7.46
CA THR A 139 30.85 -6.06 -7.70
C THR A 139 30.30 -7.10 -6.73
N HIS A 140 30.23 -6.74 -5.44
CA HIS A 140 29.64 -7.58 -4.41
C HIS A 140 28.16 -7.84 -4.68
N CYS A 141 27.39 -6.81 -5.02
CA CYS A 141 25.96 -6.94 -5.30
C CYS A 141 25.70 -7.82 -6.54
N THR A 142 26.58 -7.81 -7.54
CA THR A 142 26.52 -8.75 -8.68
C THR A 142 26.74 -10.20 -8.23
N GLY A 143 27.63 -10.42 -7.25
CA GLY A 143 27.79 -11.71 -6.58
C GLY A 143 26.51 -12.17 -5.88
N LEU A 144 25.83 -11.27 -5.16
CA LEU A 144 24.55 -11.55 -4.52
C LEU A 144 23.46 -11.92 -5.55
N ILE A 145 23.33 -11.16 -6.64
CA ILE A 145 22.40 -11.48 -7.75
C ILE A 145 22.68 -12.89 -8.30
N THR A 146 23.95 -13.23 -8.49
CA THR A 146 24.36 -14.57 -8.98
C THR A 146 23.92 -15.65 -8.00
N ALA A 147 24.07 -15.43 -6.69
CA ALA A 147 23.64 -16.36 -5.67
C ALA A 147 22.11 -16.53 -5.62
N PHE A 148 21.33 -15.45 -5.73
CA PHE A 148 19.87 -15.52 -5.82
C PHE A 148 19.37 -16.20 -7.11
N ASN A 149 20.12 -16.10 -8.22
CA ASN A 149 19.80 -16.78 -9.47
C ASN A 149 20.21 -18.26 -9.49
N SER A 150 21.01 -18.71 -8.53
CA SER A 150 21.56 -20.07 -8.52
C SER A 150 20.75 -20.99 -7.60
N GLY A 151 20.18 -22.05 -8.16
CA GLY A 151 19.54 -23.11 -7.38
C GLY A 151 20.57 -23.98 -6.62
N PRO A 152 20.11 -24.81 -5.67
CA PRO A 152 18.71 -25.08 -5.36
C PRO A 152 18.10 -24.13 -4.32
N SER A 153 18.90 -23.40 -3.55
CA SER A 153 18.38 -22.56 -2.45
C SER A 153 17.93 -21.17 -2.90
N TYR A 154 18.37 -20.68 -4.07
CA TYR A 154 18.02 -19.35 -4.59
C TYR A 154 18.18 -18.24 -3.55
N GLY A 155 19.27 -18.30 -2.78
CA GLY A 155 19.59 -17.33 -1.73
C GLY A 155 18.81 -17.49 -0.41
N LEU A 156 18.05 -18.57 -0.21
CA LEU A 156 17.35 -18.83 1.04
C LEU A 156 18.30 -18.84 2.26
N ASP A 157 19.49 -19.42 2.09
CA ASP A 157 20.51 -19.55 3.12
C ASP A 157 21.40 -18.31 3.24
N LEU A 158 21.21 -17.30 2.39
CA LEU A 158 21.95 -16.04 2.51
C LEU A 158 21.41 -15.25 3.70
N ASP A 159 22.34 -14.78 4.52
CA ASP A 159 22.06 -13.86 5.61
C ASP A 159 22.39 -12.43 5.17
N LEU A 160 21.35 -11.65 4.86
CA LEU A 160 21.48 -10.25 4.50
C LEU A 160 21.49 -9.32 5.73
N ALA A 161 21.32 -9.82 6.96
CA ALA A 161 21.28 -8.98 8.16
C ALA A 161 22.61 -8.27 8.45
N HIS A 162 23.72 -8.83 7.94
CA HIS A 162 25.06 -8.28 8.06
C HIS A 162 25.50 -7.49 6.82
N GLU A 163 24.69 -7.50 5.75
CA GLU A 163 25.01 -6.77 4.53
C GLU A 163 24.78 -5.27 4.72
N PRO A 164 25.66 -4.41 4.17
CA PRO A 164 25.44 -2.97 4.18
C PRO A 164 24.06 -2.62 3.60
N ALA A 165 23.32 -1.75 4.30
CA ALA A 165 21.96 -1.36 3.92
C ALA A 165 21.88 -0.89 2.45
N ALA A 166 22.87 -0.12 1.99
CA ALA A 166 22.97 0.37 0.62
C ALA A 166 23.02 -0.77 -0.42
N ASN A 167 23.76 -1.86 -0.13
CA ASN A 167 23.84 -3.03 -1.01
C ASN A 167 22.48 -3.76 -1.05
N THR A 168 21.84 -3.95 0.10
CA THR A 168 20.53 -4.61 0.21
C THR A 168 19.43 -3.83 -0.50
N PHE A 169 19.41 -2.50 -0.32
CA PHE A 169 18.47 -1.61 -1.00
C PHE A 169 18.72 -1.59 -2.51
N TRP A 170 19.98 -1.49 -2.94
CA TRP A 170 20.33 -1.61 -4.35
C TRP A 170 19.89 -2.94 -4.96
N LEU A 171 20.06 -4.05 -4.24
CA LEU A 171 19.63 -5.37 -4.68
C LEU A 171 18.10 -5.44 -4.88
N LEU A 172 17.33 -4.85 -3.96
CA LEU A 172 15.87 -4.73 -4.10
C LEU A 172 15.50 -3.87 -5.32
N VAL A 173 16.15 -2.73 -5.50
CA VAL A 173 15.95 -1.85 -6.65
C VAL A 173 16.26 -2.58 -7.95
N ARG A 174 17.39 -3.30 -8.04
CA ARG A 174 17.76 -4.09 -9.22
C ARG A 174 16.81 -5.22 -9.52
N TYR A 175 16.25 -5.87 -8.50
CA TYR A 175 15.21 -6.87 -8.71
C TYR A 175 14.00 -6.26 -9.42
N VAL A 176 13.50 -5.12 -8.91
CA VAL A 176 12.33 -4.42 -9.49
C VAL A 176 12.64 -3.90 -10.90
N GLU A 177 13.83 -3.34 -11.14
CA GLU A 177 14.29 -2.91 -12.47
C GLU A 177 14.34 -4.03 -13.49
N ALA A 178 14.77 -5.22 -13.06
CA ALA A 178 14.95 -6.36 -13.94
C ALA A 178 13.62 -7.05 -14.30
N LEU A 179 12.50 -6.66 -13.70
CA LEU A 179 11.21 -7.26 -14.02
C LEU A 179 10.87 -7.07 -15.52
N PRO A 180 10.46 -8.14 -16.23
CA PRO A 180 10.16 -8.04 -17.65
C PRO A 180 8.96 -7.13 -17.94
N ALA A 181 8.03 -7.03 -16.98
CA ALA A 181 6.88 -6.15 -17.00
C ALA A 181 6.76 -5.41 -15.67
N ALA A 182 6.25 -4.18 -15.71
CA ALA A 182 5.93 -3.43 -14.50
C ALA A 182 4.85 -4.11 -13.66
N LEU A 183 4.89 -3.87 -12.35
CA LEU A 183 3.90 -4.43 -11.43
C LEU A 183 2.51 -3.82 -11.67
N ILE A 184 2.44 -2.52 -11.92
CA ILE A 184 1.23 -1.87 -12.41
C ILE A 184 1.31 -1.87 -13.94
N HIS A 185 0.44 -2.67 -14.56
CA HIS A 185 0.46 -2.82 -16.00
C HIS A 185 0.10 -1.49 -16.70
N PRO A 186 0.72 -1.13 -17.84
CA PRO A 186 0.45 0.11 -18.58
C PRO A 186 -1.04 0.39 -18.86
N VAL A 187 -1.83 -0.67 -19.07
CA VAL A 187 -3.29 -0.59 -19.28
C VAL A 187 -4.04 0.01 -18.06
N LEU A 188 -3.51 -0.11 -16.85
CA LEU A 188 -4.10 0.46 -15.64
C LEU A 188 -3.65 1.89 -15.36
N VAL A 189 -2.54 2.34 -15.96
CA VAL A 189 -1.94 3.67 -15.74
C VAL A 189 -2.93 4.77 -16.13
N HIS A 190 -3.53 4.68 -17.33
CA HIS A 190 -4.44 5.71 -17.80
C HIS A 190 -5.78 5.78 -17.01
N PRO A 191 -6.43 4.65 -16.68
CA PRO A 191 -7.56 4.65 -15.74
C PRO A 191 -7.23 5.23 -14.36
N LEU A 192 -6.08 4.88 -13.78
CA LEU A 192 -5.63 5.43 -12.49
C LEU A 192 -5.45 6.95 -12.58
N ASP A 193 -4.83 7.45 -13.65
CA ASP A 193 -4.71 8.89 -13.86
C ASP A 193 -6.07 9.57 -13.97
N ILE A 194 -6.91 9.15 -14.93
CA ILE A 194 -8.17 9.85 -15.22
C ILE A 194 -9.11 9.86 -14.01
N TRP A 195 -9.24 8.72 -13.32
CA TRP A 195 -10.27 8.56 -12.29
C TRP A 195 -9.77 8.88 -10.90
N CYS A 196 -8.47 8.73 -10.63
CA CYS A 196 -7.92 8.91 -9.29
C CYS A 196 -7.03 10.15 -9.21
N VAL A 197 -5.97 10.22 -10.02
CA VAL A 197 -4.89 11.20 -9.82
C VAL A 197 -5.23 12.58 -10.38
N SER A 198 -5.64 12.66 -11.63
CA SER A 198 -5.99 13.91 -12.31
C SER A 198 -7.04 14.73 -11.55
N PRO A 199 -8.16 14.15 -11.05
CA PRO A 199 -9.14 14.96 -10.32
C PRO A 199 -8.59 15.43 -8.97
N SER A 200 -7.74 14.66 -8.29
CA SER A 200 -7.06 15.13 -7.06
C SER A 200 -6.13 16.32 -7.36
N ARG A 201 -5.37 16.27 -8.47
CA ARG A 201 -4.51 17.38 -8.90
C ARG A 201 -5.30 18.65 -9.18
N VAL A 202 -6.43 18.53 -9.89
CA VAL A 202 -7.32 19.67 -10.16
C VAL A 202 -7.81 20.30 -8.86
N ARG A 203 -8.21 19.49 -7.88
CA ARG A 203 -8.65 20.01 -6.57
C ARG A 203 -7.53 20.72 -5.80
N VAL A 204 -6.32 20.15 -5.77
CA VAL A 204 -5.15 20.78 -5.12
C VAL A 204 -4.80 22.11 -5.80
N GLN A 205 -4.82 22.16 -7.14
CA GLN A 205 -4.57 23.39 -7.89
C GLN A 205 -5.64 24.46 -7.61
N GLN A 206 -6.92 24.07 -7.59
CA GLN A 206 -8.01 24.99 -7.25
C GLN A 206 -7.85 25.56 -5.83
N HIS A 207 -7.52 24.72 -4.85
CA HIS A 207 -7.24 25.16 -3.49
C HIS A 207 -6.04 26.10 -3.42
N GLN A 208 -4.97 25.82 -4.19
CA GLN A 208 -3.80 26.69 -4.21
C GLN A 208 -4.13 28.06 -4.82
N VAL A 209 -4.88 28.11 -5.92
CA VAL A 209 -5.32 29.37 -6.54
C VAL A 209 -6.15 30.21 -5.57
N VAL A 210 -7.05 29.56 -4.81
CA VAL A 210 -7.85 30.23 -3.78
C VAL A 210 -6.94 30.79 -2.67
N LYS A 211 -5.99 30.00 -2.16
CA LYS A 211 -5.00 30.44 -1.15
C LYS A 211 -4.16 31.63 -1.64
N ASP A 212 -3.64 31.56 -2.86
CA ASP A 212 -2.83 32.63 -3.45
C ASP A 212 -3.66 33.91 -3.63
N HIS A 213 -4.94 33.78 -3.99
CA HIS A 213 -5.85 34.93 -4.10
C HIS A 213 -6.07 35.62 -2.74
N TYR A 214 -6.19 34.84 -1.66
CA TYR A 214 -6.29 35.39 -0.30
C TYR A 214 -4.99 36.06 0.15
N ALA A 215 -3.83 35.43 -0.09
CA ALA A 215 -2.52 35.99 0.26
C ALA A 215 -2.22 37.31 -0.48
N GLN A 216 -2.56 37.40 -1.77
CA GLN A 216 -2.39 38.64 -2.54
C GLN A 216 -3.30 39.78 -2.04
N ARG A 217 -4.44 39.45 -1.44
CA ARG A 217 -5.38 40.44 -0.92
C ARG A 217 -4.91 41.01 0.42
N THR A 218 -4.22 40.22 1.24
CA THR A 218 -3.64 40.69 2.50
C THR A 218 -2.43 41.61 2.29
N ASP A 219 -1.64 41.41 1.24
CA ASP A 219 -0.44 42.22 0.98
C ASP A 219 -0.74 43.60 0.36
N ARG A 220 -1.85 43.74 -0.39
CA ARG A 220 -2.15 44.98 -1.14
C ARG A 220 -2.75 46.12 -0.31
N ASP A 221 -3.23 45.86 0.90
CA ASP A 221 -3.80 46.90 1.75
C ASP A 221 -3.42 46.72 3.24
N PRO A 222 -2.16 47.01 3.60
CA PRO A 222 -1.73 46.96 5.00
C PRO A 222 -2.49 47.96 5.89
N THR A 223 -3.15 48.97 5.31
CA THR A 223 -4.00 49.93 6.01
C THR A 223 -5.39 49.39 6.36
N ALA A 224 -5.95 48.48 5.57
CA ALA A 224 -7.20 47.80 5.90
C ALA A 224 -7.08 46.83 7.10
N ALA A 225 -5.86 46.40 7.43
CA ALA A 225 -5.57 45.61 8.63
C ALA A 225 -5.57 46.44 9.93
N MET A 226 -5.57 47.78 9.89
CA MET A 226 -5.52 48.61 11.11
C MET A 226 -6.89 49.14 11.59
N ALA A 227 -8.01 48.79 10.94
CA ALA A 227 -9.33 49.18 11.43
C ALA A 227 -9.70 48.33 12.67
N PRO A 228 -9.73 48.90 13.90
CA PRO A 228 -9.88 48.13 15.14
C PRO A 228 -11.21 47.36 15.26
N ASP A 229 -12.24 47.82 14.56
CA ASP A 229 -13.58 47.20 14.57
C ASP A 229 -13.80 46.18 13.44
N ALA A 230 -12.89 46.09 12.46
CA ALA A 230 -13.00 45.12 11.35
C ALA A 230 -12.50 43.72 11.73
N TRP A 231 -11.78 43.58 12.84
CA TRP A 231 -11.29 42.30 13.37
C TRP A 231 -12.37 41.50 14.13
N LEU A 232 -13.47 42.15 14.52
CA LEU A 232 -14.55 41.51 15.30
C LEU A 232 -15.67 40.90 14.46
N GLN A 233 -15.62 41.08 13.15
CA GLN A 233 -16.43 40.27 12.24
C GLN A 233 -15.47 39.42 11.41
N PRO A 234 -15.22 38.17 11.83
CA PRO A 234 -14.63 37.19 10.93
C PRO A 234 -15.48 37.23 9.67
N ARG A 235 -14.97 37.81 8.59
CA ARG A 235 -15.51 37.56 7.27
C ARG A 235 -15.18 36.12 6.99
N GLN A 236 -16.06 35.25 7.48
CA GLN A 236 -16.23 33.89 7.05
C GLN A 236 -16.23 33.93 5.53
N CYS A 237 -15.07 33.65 4.95
CA CYS A 237 -15.09 32.89 3.74
C CYS A 237 -15.52 31.51 4.23
N ASP A 238 -16.80 31.20 4.09
CA ASP A 238 -17.43 29.92 4.42
C ASP A 238 -16.87 28.77 3.56
N VAL A 239 -15.55 28.70 3.39
CA VAL A 239 -14.87 27.46 3.05
C VAL A 239 -14.60 26.81 4.39
N ASP A 240 -15.66 26.20 4.92
CA ASP A 240 -15.58 25.41 6.13
C ASP A 240 -14.46 24.36 5.94
N PRO A 241 -13.39 24.35 6.76
CA PRO A 241 -12.35 23.34 6.66
C PRO A 241 -12.88 21.92 6.95
N THR A 242 -14.14 21.80 7.37
CA THR A 242 -14.93 20.56 7.37
C THR A 242 -15.85 20.43 6.14
N ASP A 243 -15.42 20.87 4.96
CA ASP A 243 -16.10 20.54 3.71
C ASP A 243 -16.00 19.01 3.45
N ASP A 244 -16.92 18.29 4.10
CA ASP A 244 -17.09 16.84 4.03
C ASP A 244 -17.16 16.34 2.58
N SER A 245 -17.53 17.21 1.62
CA SER A 245 -17.61 16.87 0.20
C SER A 245 -16.25 16.49 -0.41
N VAL A 246 -15.14 17.12 0.02
CA VAL A 246 -13.79 16.80 -0.45
C VAL A 246 -13.41 15.39 -0.04
N THR A 247 -13.84 14.96 1.16
CA THR A 247 -13.56 13.62 1.68
C THR A 247 -14.37 12.55 0.96
N GLU A 248 -15.60 12.86 0.53
CA GLU A 248 -16.45 11.90 -0.17
C GLU A 248 -15.91 11.57 -1.57
N GLU A 249 -15.51 12.58 -2.34
CA GLU A 249 -14.89 12.37 -3.65
C GLU A 249 -13.58 11.60 -3.54
N GLU A 250 -12.72 11.96 -2.58
CA GLU A 250 -11.46 11.26 -2.35
C GLU A 250 -11.69 9.80 -1.96
N THR A 251 -12.69 9.53 -1.11
CA THR A 251 -13.09 8.17 -0.75
C THR A 251 -13.49 7.34 -1.98
N LYS A 252 -14.25 7.95 -2.92
CA LYS A 252 -14.62 7.30 -4.19
C LYS A 252 -13.39 6.98 -5.04
N GLN A 253 -12.42 7.89 -5.13
CA GLN A 253 -11.19 7.68 -5.90
C GLN A 253 -10.31 6.59 -5.31
N VAL A 254 -10.14 6.58 -3.99
CA VAL A 254 -9.43 5.54 -3.24
C VAL A 254 -10.08 4.17 -3.48
N ALA A 255 -11.42 4.11 -3.45
CA ALA A 255 -12.16 2.89 -3.76
C ALA A 255 -11.95 2.43 -5.22
N ILE A 256 -11.97 3.35 -6.19
CA ILE A 256 -11.68 3.05 -7.60
C ILE A 256 -10.26 2.51 -7.76
N ALA A 257 -9.26 3.15 -7.14
CA ALA A 257 -7.88 2.70 -7.19
C ALA A 257 -7.74 1.27 -6.64
N ALA A 258 -8.35 0.98 -5.48
CA ALA A 258 -8.35 -0.36 -4.91
C ALA A 258 -9.01 -1.41 -5.84
N LEU A 259 -10.07 -1.04 -6.57
CA LEU A 259 -10.71 -1.92 -7.55
C LEU A 259 -9.85 -2.14 -8.81
N LEU A 260 -9.14 -1.12 -9.27
CA LEU A 260 -8.23 -1.22 -10.39
C LEU A 260 -7.02 -2.10 -10.06
N LEU A 261 -6.41 -1.90 -8.88
CA LEU A 261 -5.27 -2.71 -8.44
C LEU A 261 -5.63 -4.17 -8.22
N ARG A 262 -6.89 -4.46 -7.89
CA ARG A 262 -7.43 -5.82 -7.85
C ARG A 262 -7.40 -6.54 -9.20
N LEU A 263 -7.38 -5.82 -10.33
CA LEU A 263 -7.27 -6.45 -11.65
C LEU A 263 -5.88 -7.03 -11.92
N LEU A 264 -4.89 -6.74 -11.07
CA LEU A 264 -3.56 -7.29 -11.22
C LEU A 264 -3.54 -8.80 -11.01
N PRO A 265 -2.64 -9.53 -11.70
CA PRO A 265 -2.43 -10.94 -11.44
C PRO A 265 -2.12 -11.20 -9.95
N PRO A 266 -2.63 -12.28 -9.32
CA PRO A 266 -2.49 -12.49 -7.88
C PRO A 266 -1.05 -12.40 -7.36
N SER A 267 -0.08 -12.98 -8.08
CA SER A 267 1.34 -12.93 -7.70
C SER A 267 1.93 -11.51 -7.76
N VAL A 268 1.53 -10.73 -8.75
CA VAL A 268 1.97 -9.34 -8.96
C VAL A 268 1.29 -8.43 -7.94
N PHE A 269 0.01 -8.66 -7.68
CA PHE A 269 -0.77 -7.97 -6.67
C PHE A 269 -0.18 -8.14 -5.27
N VAL A 270 0.09 -9.37 -4.84
CA VAL A 270 0.70 -9.67 -3.53
C VAL A 270 2.07 -8.99 -3.42
N LEU A 271 2.90 -9.09 -4.45
CA LEU A 271 4.22 -8.46 -4.46
C LEU A 271 4.10 -6.92 -4.37
N LEU A 272 3.18 -6.32 -5.12
CA LEU A 272 2.93 -4.89 -5.07
C LEU A 272 2.50 -4.46 -3.67
N VAL A 273 1.55 -5.17 -3.05
CA VAL A 273 1.10 -4.84 -1.69
C VAL A 273 2.26 -4.88 -0.69
N TYR A 274 3.05 -5.95 -0.74
CA TYR A 274 4.21 -6.11 0.15
C TYR A 274 5.27 -5.03 -0.04
N LEU A 275 5.55 -4.64 -1.29
CA LEU A 275 6.48 -3.56 -1.59
C LEU A 275 5.95 -2.20 -1.14
N MET A 276 4.68 -1.90 -1.41
CA MET A 276 4.09 -0.60 -1.06
C MET A 276 4.02 -0.39 0.46
N ASP A 277 3.69 -1.43 1.23
CA ASP A 277 3.72 -1.39 2.70
C ASP A 277 5.15 -1.08 3.20
N PHE A 278 6.15 -1.78 2.67
CA PHE A 278 7.55 -1.53 3.02
C PHE A 278 8.05 -0.14 2.63
N LEU A 279 7.74 0.32 1.41
CA LEU A 279 8.19 1.64 0.94
C LEU A 279 7.57 2.77 1.76
N LEU A 280 6.31 2.64 2.16
CA LEU A 280 5.67 3.60 3.05
C LEU A 280 6.33 3.58 4.44
N GLU A 281 6.58 2.40 5.00
CA GLU A 281 7.30 2.24 6.27
C GLU A 281 8.66 2.94 6.21
N LEU A 282 9.41 2.73 5.12
CA LEU A 282 10.71 3.34 4.86
C LEU A 282 10.65 4.88 4.86
N CYS A 283 9.62 5.48 4.26
CA CYS A 283 9.41 6.93 4.27
C CYS A 283 9.01 7.48 5.65
N THR A 284 8.28 6.70 6.45
CA THR A 284 7.81 7.14 7.77
C THR A 284 8.85 7.00 8.87
N HIS A 285 9.86 6.17 8.64
CA HIS A 285 10.84 5.84 9.66
C HIS A 285 11.93 6.92 9.72
N PRO A 286 12.05 7.66 10.84
CA PRO A 286 12.82 8.90 10.93
C PRO A 286 14.31 8.71 10.64
N ASP A 287 14.83 7.50 10.87
CA ASP A 287 16.25 7.24 10.81
C ASP A 287 16.78 6.93 9.39
N TYR A 288 15.93 6.70 8.37
CA TYR A 288 16.43 6.43 7.02
C TYR A 288 16.76 7.70 6.23
N GLU A 289 16.22 8.85 6.63
CA GLU A 289 16.38 10.14 5.93
C GLU A 289 15.98 10.10 4.45
N ILE A 290 15.22 9.09 4.01
CA ILE A 290 14.74 8.97 2.63
C ILE A 290 13.41 9.70 2.52
N THR A 291 13.38 10.66 1.60
CA THR A 291 12.16 11.42 1.29
C THR A 291 11.20 10.61 0.42
N LEU A 292 9.92 10.97 0.46
CA LEU A 292 8.92 10.32 -0.39
C LEU A 292 9.23 10.55 -1.87
N GLU A 293 9.76 11.72 -2.21
CA GLU A 293 10.18 12.12 -3.54
C GLU A 293 11.32 11.23 -4.07
N GLU A 294 12.31 10.90 -3.24
CA GLU A 294 13.42 10.00 -3.61
C GLU A 294 12.93 8.57 -3.85
N ILE A 295 11.98 8.08 -3.05
CA ILE A 295 11.32 6.78 -3.31
C ILE A 295 10.56 6.82 -4.63
N VAL A 296 9.85 7.91 -4.91
CA VAL A 296 9.10 8.06 -6.15
C VAL A 296 10.03 8.08 -7.36
N ASP A 297 11.07 8.90 -7.35
CA ASP A 297 12.09 8.95 -8.42
C ASP A 297 12.73 7.56 -8.64
N THR A 298 13.04 6.86 -7.54
CA THR A 298 13.69 5.55 -7.60
C THR A 298 12.78 4.46 -8.16
N PHE A 299 11.49 4.42 -7.80
CA PHE A 299 10.62 3.26 -8.06
C PHE A 299 9.50 3.51 -9.07
N ALA A 300 9.05 4.74 -9.29
CA ALA A 300 7.84 5.02 -10.09
C ALA A 300 7.91 4.43 -11.50
N ASN A 301 8.99 4.69 -12.23
CA ASN A 301 9.15 4.20 -13.61
C ASN A 301 9.26 2.69 -13.71
N LYS A 302 9.67 2.03 -12.62
CA LYS A 302 9.90 0.59 -12.58
C LYS A 302 8.62 -0.16 -12.20
N LEU A 303 7.86 0.42 -11.29
CA LEU A 303 6.61 -0.15 -10.79
C LEU A 303 5.40 0.20 -11.64
N VAL A 304 5.34 1.40 -12.21
CA VAL A 304 4.19 1.89 -13.01
C VAL A 304 4.45 1.80 -14.51
N ARG A 305 5.70 2.00 -14.95
CA ARG A 305 6.19 1.94 -16.34
C ARG A 305 5.17 2.44 -17.36
N GLY A 306 5.03 3.76 -17.46
CA GLY A 306 4.39 4.43 -18.58
C GLY A 306 5.41 4.91 -19.63
N ASP A 307 4.91 5.32 -20.79
CA ASP A 307 5.71 6.09 -21.78
C ASP A 307 6.04 7.51 -21.27
N ASP A 308 5.28 7.97 -20.27
CA ASP A 308 5.44 9.27 -19.61
C ASP A 308 5.94 9.07 -18.16
N HIS A 309 7.17 9.52 -17.92
CA HIS A 309 7.85 9.47 -16.63
C HIS A 309 7.11 10.28 -15.56
N ALA A 310 6.73 11.52 -15.90
CA ALA A 310 6.08 12.43 -14.96
C ALA A 310 4.71 11.89 -14.55
N LEU A 311 3.97 11.29 -15.49
CA LEU A 311 2.72 10.62 -15.19
C LEU A 311 2.92 9.41 -14.24
N SER A 312 3.98 8.63 -14.46
CA SER A 312 4.30 7.48 -13.61
C SER A 312 4.62 7.93 -12.18
N GLU A 313 5.38 9.02 -12.02
CA GLU A 313 5.70 9.63 -10.72
C GLU A 313 4.45 10.17 -10.03
N ASP A 314 3.60 10.92 -10.74
CA ASP A 314 2.34 11.45 -10.22
C ASP A 314 1.43 10.33 -9.70
N ILE A 315 1.29 9.23 -10.47
CA ILE A 315 0.50 8.07 -10.07
C ILE A 315 1.10 7.39 -8.85
N PHE A 316 2.41 7.17 -8.85
CA PHE A 316 3.07 6.45 -7.77
C PHE A 316 3.05 7.25 -6.46
N MET A 317 3.31 8.56 -6.53
CA MET A 317 3.16 9.50 -5.41
C MET A 317 1.73 9.50 -4.87
N TRP A 318 0.72 9.57 -5.75
CA TRP A 318 -0.68 9.53 -5.35
C TRP A 318 -1.04 8.22 -4.65
N LEU A 319 -0.54 7.09 -5.15
CA LEU A 319 -0.76 5.77 -4.56
C LEU A 319 -0.10 5.65 -3.18
N LEU A 320 1.16 6.07 -3.01
CA LEU A 320 1.87 6.00 -1.73
C LEU A 320 1.20 6.85 -0.66
N THR A 321 0.82 8.09 -1.00
CA THR A 321 0.17 9.02 -0.05
C THR A 321 -1.21 8.57 0.43
N ARG A 322 -1.87 7.66 -0.29
CA ARG A 322 -3.20 7.10 0.03
C ARG A 322 -3.16 5.60 0.28
N TRP A 323 -1.96 5.06 0.44
CA TRP A 323 -1.76 3.62 0.53
C TRP A 323 -2.45 3.01 1.75
N PRO A 324 -2.46 3.60 2.96
CA PRO A 324 -3.17 3.04 4.12
C PRO A 324 -4.67 2.81 3.88
N GLU A 325 -5.34 3.74 3.20
CA GLU A 325 -6.75 3.63 2.87
C GLU A 325 -6.99 2.61 1.76
N ILE A 326 -6.15 2.63 0.71
CA ILE A 326 -6.20 1.67 -0.39
C ILE A 326 -5.98 0.24 0.14
N SER A 327 -4.90 0.01 0.89
CA SER A 327 -4.55 -1.31 1.43
C SER A 327 -5.61 -1.82 2.41
N GLY A 328 -6.18 -0.92 3.22
CA GLY A 328 -7.32 -1.21 4.08
C GLY A 328 -8.52 -1.75 3.29
N LEU A 329 -8.87 -1.12 2.16
CA LEU A 329 -9.93 -1.61 1.29
C LEU A 329 -9.57 -2.93 0.61
N LEU A 330 -8.31 -3.07 0.16
CA LEU A 330 -7.79 -4.28 -0.50
C LEU A 330 -7.94 -5.51 0.40
N ILE A 331 -7.54 -5.41 1.66
CA ILE A 331 -7.53 -6.50 2.64
C ILE A 331 -8.93 -6.77 3.22
N LYS A 332 -9.70 -5.74 3.59
CA LYS A 332 -11.01 -5.91 4.25
C LYS A 332 -12.00 -6.69 3.40
N ASN A 333 -12.09 -6.42 2.09
CA ASN A 333 -13.08 -7.10 1.25
C ASN A 333 -12.71 -8.57 1.00
N SER A 334 -11.41 -8.93 1.07
CA SER A 334 -10.99 -10.34 0.96
C SER A 334 -11.53 -11.18 2.13
N LEU A 335 -11.57 -10.61 3.33
CA LEU A 335 -12.03 -11.28 4.55
C LEU A 335 -13.55 -11.38 4.65
N ALA A 336 -14.29 -10.44 4.06
CA ALA A 336 -15.75 -10.43 4.11
C ALA A 336 -16.36 -11.57 3.26
N ASP A 337 -15.77 -11.87 2.10
CA ASP A 337 -16.28 -12.91 1.19
C ASP A 337 -16.16 -14.34 1.77
N CYS A 338 -15.34 -14.56 2.81
CA CYS A 338 -15.17 -15.88 3.44
C CYS A 338 -16.18 -16.19 4.54
N LYS A 339 -16.97 -15.22 5.03
CA LYS A 339 -17.86 -15.44 6.19
C LYS A 339 -19.22 -16.06 5.84
N ASP A 340 -19.60 -16.06 4.57
CA ASP A 340 -20.91 -16.61 4.14
C ASP A 340 -20.85 -18.11 3.79
N THR A 341 -19.73 -18.79 4.07
CA THR A 341 -19.55 -20.24 3.80
C THR A 341 -19.36 -21.10 5.05
N GLU A 342 -19.76 -20.63 6.24
CA GLU A 342 -19.99 -21.52 7.39
C GLU A 342 -21.32 -22.27 7.21
N LEU A 343 -21.30 -23.19 6.25
CA LEU A 343 -22.19 -24.34 6.20
C LEU A 343 -21.66 -25.37 7.20
N ASP A 344 -22.38 -25.47 8.32
CA ASP A 344 -22.49 -26.54 9.31
C ASP A 344 -21.80 -27.89 8.96
N THR A 345 -20.46 -27.93 8.94
CA THR A 345 -19.71 -29.19 8.99
C THR A 345 -19.29 -29.46 10.42
N GLY A 346 -20.21 -30.05 11.17
CA GLY A 346 -19.89 -30.74 12.41
C GLY A 346 -18.89 -31.85 12.16
N LEU A 347 -17.60 -31.60 12.44
CA LEU A 347 -16.58 -32.63 12.61
C LEU A 347 -15.73 -32.24 13.82
N THR A 348 -16.11 -32.82 14.94
CA THR A 348 -15.33 -32.84 16.18
C THR A 348 -14.22 -33.88 16.11
N ASN A 349 -13.08 -33.51 16.69
CA ASN A 349 -12.05 -34.38 17.27
C ASN A 349 -11.23 -35.30 16.35
N ALA A 350 -10.01 -34.87 16.04
CA ALA A 350 -8.80 -35.69 16.19
C ALA A 350 -7.55 -34.79 16.09
N ASN A 351 -6.80 -34.67 17.20
CA ASN A 351 -5.35 -34.85 17.26
C ASN A 351 -4.79 -34.28 18.57
N ALA A 352 -4.66 -35.19 19.54
CA ALA A 352 -3.60 -35.16 20.53
C ALA A 352 -2.43 -36.00 19.99
N LEU A 353 -1.20 -35.67 20.43
CA LEU A 353 0.09 -36.35 20.23
C LEU A 353 0.94 -35.94 19.02
N ALA A 354 1.83 -34.98 19.24
CA ALA A 354 3.28 -35.14 18.99
C ALA A 354 4.01 -33.93 19.61
N ASP A 355 4.71 -34.17 20.72
CA ASP A 355 5.77 -33.30 21.25
C ASP A 355 7.01 -33.48 20.35
N ASP A 356 7.46 -32.41 19.70
CA ASP A 356 8.79 -32.33 19.10
C ASP A 356 9.29 -30.88 19.20
N ASP A 357 10.44 -30.70 19.85
CA ASP A 357 10.80 -29.50 20.63
C ASP A 357 11.84 -28.58 19.95
N ASP A 358 11.86 -28.50 18.61
CA ASP A 358 12.92 -27.79 17.87
C ASP A 358 12.43 -26.71 16.85
N ALA A 359 11.27 -26.09 17.07
CA ALA A 359 10.71 -25.03 16.20
C ALA A 359 10.64 -23.62 16.85
N GLN A 360 11.65 -23.21 17.62
CA GLN A 360 11.61 -21.96 18.39
C GLN A 360 11.79 -20.61 17.64
N PRO A 361 12.47 -20.49 16.47
CA PRO A 361 12.65 -19.17 15.84
C PRO A 361 11.38 -18.60 15.19
N GLN A 362 10.59 -19.42 14.50
CA GLN A 362 9.39 -18.96 13.77
C GLN A 362 8.21 -18.61 14.69
N ARG A 363 8.11 -19.23 15.88
CA ARG A 363 7.07 -18.90 16.86
C ARG A 363 7.23 -17.50 17.45
N ARG A 364 8.48 -17.02 17.62
CA ARG A 364 8.73 -15.68 18.17
C ARG A 364 8.33 -14.57 17.19
N HIS A 365 8.62 -14.72 15.90
CA HIS A 365 8.19 -13.74 14.89
C HIS A 365 6.66 -13.72 14.72
N SER A 366 6.00 -14.88 14.73
CA SER A 366 4.53 -14.94 14.68
C SER A 366 3.87 -14.28 15.90
N GLN A 367 4.50 -14.34 17.08
CA GLN A 367 3.95 -13.75 18.30
C GLN A 367 4.12 -12.22 18.32
N VAL A 368 5.28 -11.70 17.92
CA VAL A 368 5.51 -10.24 17.84
C VAL A 368 4.59 -9.59 16.80
N SER A 369 4.43 -10.21 15.62
CA SER A 369 3.49 -9.71 14.60
C SER A 369 2.04 -9.76 15.08
N LYS A 370 1.67 -10.76 15.88
CA LYS A 370 0.32 -10.88 16.47
C LYS A 370 0.07 -9.80 17.53
N GLU A 371 1.05 -9.49 18.36
CA GLU A 371 0.97 -8.44 19.38
C GLU A 371 0.90 -7.04 18.76
N LEU A 372 1.69 -6.76 17.72
CA LEU A 372 1.62 -5.50 16.97
C LEU A 372 0.27 -5.33 16.26
N TYR A 373 -0.26 -6.40 15.65
CA TYR A 373 -1.57 -6.38 15.01
C TYR A 373 -2.70 -6.16 16.02
N GLN A 374 -2.64 -6.81 17.19
CA GLN A 374 -3.59 -6.58 18.28
C GLN A 374 -3.51 -5.15 18.82
N HIS A 375 -2.30 -4.58 18.93
CA HIS A 375 -2.11 -3.20 19.35
C HIS A 375 -2.69 -2.21 18.34
N ALA A 376 -2.46 -2.42 17.04
CA ALA A 376 -3.04 -1.61 15.97
C ALA A 376 -4.57 -1.70 15.94
N GLN A 377 -5.15 -2.90 16.13
CA GLN A 377 -6.61 -3.06 16.27
C GLN A 377 -7.15 -2.34 17.51
N GLY A 378 -6.41 -2.36 18.63
CA GLY A 378 -6.74 -1.62 19.84
C GLY A 378 -6.78 -0.11 19.61
N LEU A 379 -5.76 0.43 18.92
CA LEU A 379 -5.71 1.84 18.52
C LEU A 379 -6.87 2.21 17.58
N HIS A 380 -7.18 1.36 16.59
CA HIS A 380 -8.27 1.63 15.66
C HIS A 380 -9.64 1.62 16.35
N THR A 381 -9.86 0.68 17.27
CA THR A 381 -11.08 0.62 18.09
C THR A 381 -11.20 1.84 18.99
N ARG A 382 -10.10 2.28 19.61
CA ARG A 382 -10.05 3.47 20.46
C ARG A 382 -10.33 4.75 19.66
N ASN A 383 -9.78 4.86 18.45
CA ASN A 383 -10.04 6.00 17.55
C ASN A 383 -11.49 6.03 17.05
N ALA A 384 -12.07 4.86 16.74
CA ALA A 384 -13.48 4.76 16.36
C ALA A 384 -14.42 5.15 17.51
N GLU A 385 -14.09 4.75 18.74
CA GLU A 385 -14.85 5.14 19.93
C GLU A 385 -14.73 6.64 20.22
N LEU A 386 -13.52 7.21 20.09
CA LEU A 386 -13.30 8.65 20.19
C LEU A 386 -14.11 9.43 19.15
N ALA A 387 -14.20 8.93 17.91
CA ALA A 387 -15.01 9.53 16.86
C ALA A 387 -16.51 9.50 17.20
N ARG A 388 -17.02 8.40 17.78
CA ARG A 388 -18.41 8.31 18.27
C ARG A 388 -18.67 9.28 19.41
N GLN A 389 -17.76 9.38 20.37
CA GLN A 389 -17.86 10.31 21.48
C GLN A 389 -17.85 11.77 20.99
N LYS A 390 -16.98 12.12 20.03
CA LYS A 390 -16.96 13.43 19.36
C LYS A 390 -18.29 13.74 18.68
N LYS A 391 -18.85 12.78 17.93
CA LYS A 391 -20.15 12.94 17.27
C LYS A 391 -21.28 13.19 18.28
N HIS A 392 -21.33 12.39 19.35
CA HIS A 392 -22.34 12.55 20.40
C HIS A 392 -22.20 13.88 21.15
N ALA A 393 -20.97 14.35 21.40
CA ALA A 393 -20.70 15.66 21.99
C ALA A 393 -21.20 16.79 21.08
N HIS A 394 -20.98 16.71 19.76
CA HIS A 394 -21.51 17.69 18.81
C HIS A 394 -23.05 17.70 18.75
N GLU A 395 -23.68 16.53 18.76
CA GLU A 395 -25.14 16.42 18.77
C GLU A 395 -25.73 16.99 20.08
N ALA A 396 -25.10 16.71 21.22
CA ALA A 396 -25.48 17.26 22.52
C ALA A 396 -25.29 18.79 22.57
N LEU A 397 -24.21 19.32 21.98
CA LEU A 397 -23.98 20.76 21.86
C LEU A 397 -25.05 21.44 21.01
N ARG A 398 -25.46 20.82 19.90
CA ARG A 398 -26.57 21.32 19.05
C ARG A 398 -27.92 21.29 19.76
N ALA A 399 -28.12 20.37 20.70
CA ALA A 399 -29.36 20.23 21.45
C ALA A 399 -29.44 21.13 22.68
N ALA A 400 -28.32 21.69 23.14
CA ALA A 400 -28.25 22.57 24.31
C ALA A 400 -29.03 23.87 24.06
N ARG A 401 -29.91 24.23 25.01
CA ARG A 401 -30.78 25.42 24.92
C ARG A 401 -30.52 26.45 26.01
N THR A 402 -29.71 26.11 27.01
CA THR A 402 -29.40 27.00 28.13
C THR A 402 -27.89 27.19 28.26
N GLU A 403 -27.49 28.34 28.77
CA GLU A 403 -26.10 28.71 29.03
C GLU A 403 -25.38 27.67 29.92
N GLU A 404 -26.08 27.19 30.95
CA GLU A 404 -25.58 26.16 31.88
C GLU A 404 -25.27 24.83 31.17
N GLN A 405 -26.09 24.43 30.19
CA GLN A 405 -25.85 23.21 29.39
C GLN A 405 -24.61 23.36 28.50
N VAL A 406 -24.42 24.53 27.90
CA VAL A 406 -23.28 24.83 27.04
C VAL A 406 -21.98 24.84 27.84
N CYS A 407 -21.96 25.46 29.02
CA CYS A 407 -20.80 25.46 29.92
C CYS A 407 -20.43 24.05 30.40
N THR A 408 -21.42 23.26 30.80
CA THR A 408 -21.21 21.86 31.25
C THR A 408 -20.61 21.00 30.13
N LEU A 409 -21.05 21.20 28.89
CA LEU A 409 -20.49 20.52 27.71
C LEU A 409 -19.06 20.97 27.39
N GLY A 410 -18.74 22.25 27.57
CA GLY A 410 -17.40 22.80 27.37
C GLY A 410 -16.35 22.18 28.31
N ASP A 411 -16.72 21.91 29.56
CA ASP A 411 -15.82 21.26 30.52
C ASP A 411 -15.64 19.77 30.22
N LEU A 412 -16.70 19.07 29.78
CA LEU A 412 -16.62 17.66 29.34
C LEU A 412 -15.71 17.49 28.11
N ILE A 413 -15.72 18.47 27.20
CA ILE A 413 -14.87 18.49 26.00
C ILE A 413 -13.39 18.74 26.36
N LYS A 414 -13.11 19.57 27.38
CA LYS A 414 -11.75 19.75 27.90
C LYS A 414 -11.21 18.47 28.55
N GLU A 415 -12.05 17.72 29.27
CA GLU A 415 -11.65 16.43 29.86
C GLU A 415 -11.40 15.34 28.81
N LEU A 416 -12.07 15.39 27.66
CA LEU A 416 -11.88 14.42 26.57
C LEU A 416 -10.52 14.54 25.83
N GLY A 417 -9.67 15.51 26.20
CA GLY A 417 -8.29 15.59 25.73
C GLY A 417 -8.17 15.75 24.21
N ALA A 418 -9.08 16.50 23.59
CA ALA A 418 -9.06 16.76 22.16
C ALA A 418 -7.76 17.49 21.75
N GLU A 419 -7.18 17.10 20.61
CA GLU A 419 -6.10 17.85 19.96
C GLU A 419 -6.44 19.33 19.86
N LYS A 420 -5.43 20.19 20.06
CA LYS A 420 -5.56 21.66 20.16
C LYS A 420 -6.43 22.28 19.08
N ASP A 421 -6.39 21.73 17.87
CA ASP A 421 -7.09 22.29 16.71
C ASP A 421 -8.61 22.03 16.76
N VAL A 422 -9.02 20.86 17.28
CA VAL A 422 -10.43 20.51 17.50
C VAL A 422 -11.02 21.28 18.68
N LEU A 423 -10.21 21.52 19.71
CA LEU A 423 -10.60 22.34 20.86
C LEU A 423 -10.85 23.80 20.42
N GLY A 424 -10.08 24.31 19.46
CA GLY A 424 -10.26 25.65 18.88
C GLY A 424 -11.60 25.80 18.17
N ALA A 425 -11.96 24.87 17.28
CA ALA A 425 -13.23 24.91 16.55
C ALA A 425 -14.46 24.80 17.48
N LEU A 426 -14.40 23.90 18.47
CA LEU A 426 -15.48 23.74 19.46
C LEU A 426 -15.63 24.94 20.39
N MET A 427 -14.53 25.58 20.79
CA MET A 427 -14.56 26.81 21.57
C MET A 427 -15.24 27.96 20.81
N ILE A 428 -15.01 28.07 19.50
CA ILE A 428 -15.64 29.10 18.66
C ILE A 428 -17.15 28.87 18.57
N GLU A 429 -17.60 27.63 18.36
CA GLU A 429 -19.04 27.28 18.34
C GLU A 429 -19.72 27.53 19.69
N ILE A 430 -19.05 27.19 20.80
CA ILE A 430 -19.51 27.47 22.17
C ILE A 430 -19.69 28.98 22.39
N GLN A 431 -18.70 29.79 21.97
CA GLN A 431 -18.76 31.25 22.09
C GLN A 431 -19.88 31.86 21.23
N SER A 432 -20.10 31.33 20.02
CA SER A 432 -21.20 31.75 19.15
C SER A 432 -22.57 31.48 19.78
N ARG A 433 -22.74 30.31 20.40
CA ARG A 433 -23.99 29.91 21.08
C ARG A 433 -24.28 30.73 22.33
N LEU A 434 -23.27 30.98 23.17
CA LEU A 434 -23.40 31.83 24.35
C LEU A 434 -23.92 33.23 23.96
N LYS A 435 -23.33 33.80 22.90
CA LYS A 435 -23.74 35.11 22.39
C LYS A 435 -25.18 35.12 21.87
N ALA A 436 -25.62 34.06 21.17
CA ALA A 436 -27.01 33.95 20.70
C ALA A 436 -28.01 33.83 21.86
N VAL A 437 -27.65 33.15 22.95
CA VAL A 437 -28.48 33.04 24.15
C VAL A 437 -28.55 34.37 24.93
N GLU A 438 -27.47 35.16 24.93
CA GLU A 438 -27.47 36.52 25.49
C GLU A 438 -28.32 37.50 24.69
N GLU A 439 -28.42 37.34 23.36
CA GLU A 439 -29.23 38.21 22.48
C GLU A 439 -30.74 37.91 22.54
N ASP A 440 -31.13 36.69 22.94
CA ASP A 440 -32.53 36.26 23.06
C ASP A 440 -33.16 36.53 24.46
N ASN A 441 -32.36 36.91 25.46
CA ASN A 441 -32.80 37.32 26.81
C ASN A 441 -32.84 38.84 26.97
#